data_AF-A0A348AK38-F1
#
_entry.id   AF-A0A348AK38-F1
#
_cell.length_a   1.000
_cell.length_b   1.000
_cell.length_c   1.000
_cell.angle_alpha   90.00
_cell.angle_beta   90.00
_cell.angle_gamma   90.00
#
_symmetry.space_group_name_H-M   'P 1'
#
loop_
_entity.id
_entity.type
_entity.pdbx_description
1 polymer ?
#
loop_
_entity_poly.entity_id
_entity_poly.type
_entity_poly.pdbx_seq_one_letter_code
_entity_poly.pdbx_strand_id
1 'polypeptide(L)'
;MSKQHLSDFQIGYDYARHQHDLLGEYTPQNILELAMIFCFQTGNTAELAKGMGVYYLELGIKKIIAQFNCHSDQSKDFTVVHKD
;
A
#
# COMPACT_ATOMS: atom_id res chain seq x y z
N MET A 1 4.11 7.89 33.73
CA MET A 1 4.10 7.43 32.33
C MET A 1 3.53 8.54 31.48
N SER A 2 4.33 9.17 30.63
CA SER A 2 3.85 10.19 29.69
C SER A 2 2.92 9.52 28.68
N LYS A 3 1.64 9.89 28.69
CA LYS A 3 0.74 9.56 27.57
C LYS A 3 1.29 10.29 26.35
N GLN A 4 1.97 9.58 25.46
CA GLN A 4 2.31 10.12 24.14
C GLN A 4 0.97 10.33 23.42
N HIS A 5 0.54 11.58 23.35
CA HIS A 5 -0.58 11.95 22.50
C HIS A 5 -0.14 11.77 21.05
N LEU A 6 -0.73 10.78 20.38
CA LEU A 6 -0.56 10.60 18.95
C LEU A 6 -1.21 11.78 18.22
N SER A 7 -0.57 12.27 17.17
CA SER A 7 -1.19 13.24 16.28
C SER A 7 -2.31 12.59 15.47
N ASP A 8 -3.27 13.39 14.99
CA ASP A 8 -4.36 12.89 14.13
C ASP A 8 -3.81 12.15 12.90
N PHE A 9 -2.69 12.62 12.35
CA PHE A 9 -1.97 11.93 11.28
C PHE A 9 -1.50 10.54 11.70
N GLN A 10 -0.84 10.40 12.86
CA GLN A 10 -0.38 9.10 13.35
C GLN A 10 -1.55 8.16 13.62
N ILE A 11 -2.64 8.67 14.17
CA ILE A 11 -3.87 7.91 14.39
C ILE A 11 -4.40 7.38 13.05
N GLY A 12 -4.47 8.22 12.02
CA GLY A 12 -4.92 7.82 10.69
C GLY A 12 -4.02 6.77 10.04
N TYR A 13 -2.70 6.96 10.12
CA TYR A 13 -1.72 6.02 9.56
C TYR A 13 -1.82 4.65 10.24
N ASP A 14 -1.83 4.62 11.58
CA ASP A 14 -1.94 3.39 12.34
C ASP A 14 -3.29 2.71 12.09
N TYR A 15 -4.39 3.46 12.02
CA TYR A 15 -5.69 2.91 11.69
C TYR A 15 -5.68 2.21 10.32
N ALA A 16 -5.19 2.88 9.27
CA ALA A 16 -5.10 2.30 7.93
C ALA A 16 -4.20 1.06 7.90
N ARG A 17 -3.12 1.07 8.69
CA ARG A 17 -2.22 -0.09 8.85
C ARG A 17 -2.91 -1.30 9.45
N HIS A 18 -3.75 -1.12 10.47
CA HIS A 18 -4.47 -2.25 11.09
C HIS A 18 -5.61 -2.77 10.21
N GLN A 19 -6.12 -1.96 9.28
CA GLN A 19 -7.21 -2.33 8.37
C GLN A 19 -6.72 -2.79 6.99
N HIS A 20 -5.41 -2.98 6.80
CA HIS A 20 -4.83 -3.21 5.48
C HIS A 20 -5.25 -4.52 4.82
N ASP A 21 -5.68 -5.52 5.60
CA ASP A 21 -6.16 -6.81 5.10
C ASP A 21 -7.39 -6.65 4.21
N LEU A 22 -8.21 -5.63 4.48
CA LEU A 22 -9.37 -5.28 3.65
C LEU A 22 -8.98 -4.86 2.22
N LEU A 23 -7.74 -4.43 2.01
CA LEU A 23 -7.19 -4.02 0.72
C LEU A 23 -6.34 -5.13 0.07
N GLY A 24 -6.35 -6.35 0.62
CA GLY A 24 -5.59 -7.50 0.11
C GLY A 24 -5.91 -7.81 -1.36
N GLU A 25 -7.19 -7.81 -1.71
CA GLU A 25 -7.70 -8.13 -3.06
C GLU A 25 -7.63 -6.95 -4.04
N TYR A 26 -7.33 -5.75 -3.57
CA TYR A 26 -7.29 -4.57 -4.42
C TYR A 26 -6.02 -4.57 -5.29
N THR A 27 -6.19 -4.14 -6.54
CA THR A 27 -5.07 -3.86 -7.44
C THR A 27 -4.27 -2.67 -6.91
N PRO A 28 -2.96 -2.60 -7.21
CA PRO A 28 -2.16 -1.47 -6.78
C PRO A 28 -2.70 -0.13 -7.27
N GLN A 29 -3.27 -0.07 -8.48
CA GLN A 29 -3.88 1.13 -9.05
C GLN A 29 -5.06 1.62 -8.23
N ASN A 30 -5.96 0.72 -7.82
CA ASN A 30 -7.12 1.08 -6.99
C ASN A 30 -6.68 1.59 -5.61
N ILE A 31 -5.62 1.01 -5.04
CA ILE A 31 -5.06 1.46 -3.75
C ILE A 31 -4.45 2.86 -3.88
N LEU A 32 -3.75 3.15 -4.99
CA LEU A 32 -3.19 4.47 -5.25
C LEU A 32 -4.27 5.53 -5.49
N GLU A 33 -5.35 5.19 -6.19
CA GLU A 33 -6.50 6.08 -6.36
C GLU A 33 -7.15 6.41 -5.01
N LEU A 34 -7.35 5.40 -4.16
CA LEU A 34 -7.85 5.59 -2.80
C LEU A 34 -6.91 6.48 -1.97
N ALA A 35 -5.59 6.27 -2.06
CA ALA A 35 -4.60 7.09 -1.38
C ALA A 35 -4.72 8.57 -1.76
N MET A 36 -4.92 8.87 -3.05
CA MET A 36 -5.10 10.24 -3.54
C MET A 36 -6.34 10.88 -2.92
N ILE A 37 -7.47 10.19 -2.90
CA ILE A 37 -8.72 10.71 -2.31
C ILE A 37 -8.51 11.13 -0.85
N PHE A 38 -7.82 10.29 -0.06
CA PHE A 38 -7.54 10.59 1.35
C PHE A 38 -6.51 11.72 1.53
N CYS A 39 -5.48 11.80 0.69
CA CYS A 39 -4.46 12.86 0.75
C CYS A 39 -5.03 14.26 0.42
N PHE A 40 -6.02 14.34 -0.47
CA PHE A 40 -6.65 15.59 -0.87
C PHE A 40 -7.91 15.95 -0.07
N GLN A 41 -8.26 15.14 0.93
CA GLN A 41 -9.38 15.46 1.80
C GLN A 41 -9.11 16.75 2.59
N THR A 42 -10.12 17.62 2.66
CA THR A 42 -10.08 18.89 3.40
C THR A 42 -11.04 18.87 4.58
N GLY A 43 -10.87 19.81 5.51
CA GLY A 43 -11.72 19.97 6.69
C GLY A 43 -11.10 19.42 7.98
N ASN A 44 -11.94 19.25 9.01
CA ASN A 44 -11.48 18.97 10.38
C ASN A 44 -10.75 17.62 10.53
N THR A 45 -10.99 16.67 9.63
CA THR A 45 -10.35 15.35 9.62
C THR A 45 -9.21 15.25 8.61
N ALA A 46 -8.76 16.36 8.03
CA ALA A 46 -7.76 16.36 6.95
C ALA A 46 -6.43 15.71 7.37
N GLU A 47 -5.94 15.99 8.57
CA GLU A 47 -4.69 15.39 9.05
C GLU A 47 -4.82 13.87 9.28
N LEU A 48 -5.96 13.43 9.82
CA LEU A 48 -6.26 12.00 9.96
C LEU A 48 -6.37 11.30 8.61
N ALA A 49 -7.07 11.91 7.66
CA ALA A 49 -7.21 11.42 6.30
C ALA A 49 -5.86 11.31 5.59
N LYS A 50 -4.98 12.33 5.72
CA LYS A 50 -3.62 12.29 5.19
C LYS A 50 -2.81 11.12 5.76
N GLY A 51 -2.94 10.82 7.05
CA GLY A 51 -2.30 9.65 7.66
C GLY A 51 -2.69 8.35 6.96
N MET A 52 -4.00 8.16 6.73
CA MET A 52 -4.52 7.00 6.00
C MET A 52 -4.02 6.98 4.54
N GLY A 53 -4.08 8.13 3.85
CA GLY A 53 -3.66 8.27 2.46
C GLY A 53 -2.18 7.95 2.25
N VAL A 54 -1.30 8.38 3.15
CA VAL A 54 0.14 8.04 3.10
C VAL A 54 0.35 6.54 3.25
N TYR A 55 -0.34 5.89 4.18
CA TYR A 55 -0.23 4.43 4.33
C TYR A 55 -0.68 3.70 3.05
N TYR A 56 -1.81 4.09 2.45
CA TYR A 56 -2.28 3.48 1.22
C TYR A 56 -1.33 3.74 0.04
N LEU A 57 -0.73 4.92 -0.05
CA LEU A 57 0.28 5.22 -1.05
C LEU A 57 1.48 4.26 -0.93
N GLU A 58 2.00 4.07 0.28
CA GLU A 58 3.08 3.12 0.53
C GLU A 58 2.68 1.68 0.16
N LEU A 59 1.45 1.27 0.50
CA LEU A 59 0.94 -0.07 0.20
C LEU A 59 0.83 -0.30 -1.32
N GLY A 60 0.29 0.68 -2.05
CA GLY A 60 0.18 0.64 -3.51
C GLY A 60 1.55 0.51 -4.18
N ILE A 61 2.53 1.33 -3.76
CA ILE A 61 3.92 1.26 -4.27
C ILE A 61 4.55 -0.10 -3.95
N LYS A 62 4.39 -0.61 -2.72
CA LYS A 62 4.92 -1.93 -2.33
C LYS A 62 4.35 -3.06 -3.21
N LYS A 63 3.05 -3.03 -3.49
CA LYS A 63 2.42 -4.02 -4.38
C LYS A 63 2.91 -3.89 -5.82
N ILE A 64 3.12 -2.68 -6.34
CA ILE A 64 3.72 -2.47 -7.66
C ILE A 64 5.12 -3.08 -7.73
N ILE A 65 5.98 -2.77 -6.74
CA ILE A 65 7.34 -3.30 -6.68
C ILE A 65 7.32 -4.83 -6.59
N ALA A 66 6.43 -5.40 -5.78
CA ALA A 66 6.27 -6.86 -5.68
C ALA A 66 5.86 -7.49 -7.02
N GLN A 67 4.93 -6.88 -7.77
CA GLN A 67 4.54 -7.35 -9.10
C GLN A 67 5.72 -7.31 -10.10
N PHE A 68 6.51 -6.23 -10.10
CA PHE A 68 7.70 -6.14 -10.95
C PHE A 68 8.75 -7.19 -10.59
N ASN A 69 9.00 -7.41 -9.30
CA ASN A 69 9.98 -8.40 -8.84
C ASN A 69 9.52 -9.86 -9.09
N CYS A 70 8.21 -10.15 -9.05
CA CYS A 70 7.69 -11.47 -9.42
C CYS A 70 7.77 -11.74 -10.93
N HIS A 71 7.64 -10.72 -11.78
CA HIS A 71 7.78 -10.88 -13.24
C HIS A 71 9.22 -11.15 -13.69
N SER A 72 10.23 -10.73 -12.92
CA SER A 72 11.64 -10.97 -13.24
C SER A 72 12.12 -12.42 -13.01
N ASP A 73 11.30 -13.29 -12.41
CA ASP A 73 11.70 -14.66 -12.03
C ASP A 73 11.14 -15.76 -12.97
N GLN A 74 10.47 -15.41 -14.08
CA GLN A 74 9.88 -16.38 -15.01
C GLN A 74 10.75 -16.74 -16.24
N SER A 75 12.04 -16.37 -16.27
CA SER A 75 12.91 -16.60 -17.45
C SER A 75 13.82 -17.83 -17.37
N LYS A 76 13.58 -18.80 -16.48
CA LYS A 76 14.42 -20.00 -16.34
C LYS A 76 13.67 -21.33 -16.36
N ASP A 77 12.68 -21.48 -17.24
CA ASP A 77 12.21 -22.83 -17.56
C ASP A 77 11.92 -23.00 -19.05
N PHE A 78 12.99 -23.10 -19.84
CA PHE A 78 12.97 -23.79 -21.12
C PHE A 78 14.28 -24.59 -21.22
N THR A 79 14.37 -25.66 -20.43
CA THR A 79 15.41 -26.67 -20.65
C THR A 79 15.05 -27.43 -21.91
N VAL A 80 15.78 -27.14 -22.99
CA VAL A 80 15.76 -27.86 -24.26
C VAL A 80 16.06 -29.33 -23.98
N VAL A 81 15.06 -30.20 -24.11
CA VAL A 81 15.29 -31.64 -24.23
C VAL A 81 15.59 -31.93 -25.70
N HIS A 82 16.88 -31.96 -26.03
CA HIS A 82 17.39 -32.66 -27.21
C HIS A 82 18.03 -33.96 -26.72
N LYS A 83 17.48 -35.09 -27.16
CA LYS A 83 18.04 -36.45 -27.19
C LYS A 83 16.96 -37.37 -27.79
N ASP A 84 17.17 -38.20 -28.79
CA ASP A 84 18.24 -38.52 -29.73
C ASP A 84 17.54 -38.98 -31.02
#